data_AF-V9FUF6-F1
#
_entry.id   AF-V9FUF6-F1
#
_cell.length_a   1.000
_cell.length_b   1.000
_cell.length_c   1.000
_cell.angle_alpha   90.00
_cell.angle_beta   90.00
_cell.angle_gamma   90.00
#
_symmetry.space_group_name_H-M   'P 1'
#
loop_
_entity.id
_entity.type
_entity.pdbx_description
1 polymer ?
#
loop_
_entity_poly.entity_id
_entity_poly.type
_entity_poly.pdbx_seq_one_letter_code
_entity_poly.pdbx_strand_id
1 'polypeptide(L)'
;MQTTSSSANSTDPPAYFVMEGDLKPWEPYSLDGAEEPETLDTMKDFFARCRAIRGKATNVTYTHDPLQRSWCSSFRRWNGARREGLFFTSWLEDREGNRSNHAIGEWRISYVHLVEGCTKCSETRDRPSRTEWEHQLELWPRSEVERQAICSYDRS
;
A
#
# COMPACT_ATOMS: atom_id res chain seq x y z
N MET A 1 42.70 -22.62 -11.56
CA MET A 1 41.77 -21.49 -11.49
C MET A 1 40.38 -22.02 -11.76
N GLN A 2 39.55 -22.17 -10.72
CA GLN A 2 38.13 -22.48 -10.85
C GLN A 2 37.39 -21.44 -10.02
N THR A 3 36.63 -20.60 -10.70
CA THR A 3 35.74 -19.60 -10.14
C THR A 3 34.51 -20.30 -9.56
N THR A 4 34.38 -20.26 -8.24
CA THR A 4 33.16 -20.64 -7.53
C THR A 4 32.11 -19.54 -7.73
N SER A 5 31.12 -19.79 -8.58
CA SER A 5 29.92 -18.96 -8.70
C SER A 5 28.97 -19.28 -7.55
N SER A 6 28.96 -18.45 -6.50
CA SER A 6 27.93 -18.49 -5.47
C SER A 6 26.69 -17.76 -5.97
N SER A 7 25.68 -18.51 -6.41
CA SER A 7 24.32 -18.01 -6.59
C SER A 7 23.65 -17.98 -5.21
N ALA A 8 23.64 -16.81 -4.59
CA ALA A 8 22.81 -16.54 -3.43
C ALA A 8 21.43 -16.11 -3.93
N ASN A 9 20.53 -17.06 -4.13
CA ASN A 9 19.10 -16.77 -4.24
C ASN A 9 18.58 -16.48 -2.82
N SER A 10 18.78 -15.25 -2.34
CA SER A 10 18.05 -14.75 -1.17
C SER A 10 16.56 -14.83 -1.50
N THR A 11 15.88 -15.72 -0.78
CA THR A 11 14.43 -15.92 -0.86
C THR A 11 13.77 -15.12 0.27
N ASP A 12 14.34 -13.98 0.63
CA ASP A 12 13.68 -13.06 1.54
C ASP A 12 12.63 -12.30 0.73
N PRO A 13 11.34 -12.36 1.12
CA PRO A 13 10.34 -11.50 0.55
C PRO A 13 10.84 -10.05 0.74
N PRO A 14 10.76 -9.20 -0.29
CA PRO A 14 11.21 -7.82 -0.14
C PRO A 14 10.45 -7.18 1.03
N ALA A 15 11.11 -6.36 1.84
CA ALA A 15 10.66 -5.90 3.17
C ALA A 15 9.26 -5.22 3.23
N TYR A 16 8.58 -5.07 2.08
CA TYR A 16 7.20 -4.63 1.97
C TYR A 16 6.16 -5.76 1.82
N PHE A 17 6.54 -7.03 1.64
CA PHE A 17 5.64 -8.19 1.63
C PHE A 17 5.38 -8.63 3.07
N VAL A 18 4.16 -8.38 3.56
CA VAL A 18 3.74 -8.73 4.92
C VAL A 18 2.74 -9.89 4.85
N MET A 19 3.06 -11.02 5.48
CA MET A 19 2.18 -12.19 5.59
C MET A 19 1.02 -11.93 6.56
N GLU A 20 -0.15 -12.55 6.31
CA GLU A 20 -1.40 -12.29 7.05
C GLU A 20 -1.33 -12.64 8.56
N GLY A 21 -0.46 -13.59 8.94
CA GLY A 21 -0.18 -13.95 10.34
C GLY A 21 0.69 -12.94 11.10
N ASP A 22 1.45 -12.12 10.39
CA ASP A 22 2.27 -11.06 11.00
C ASP A 22 1.49 -9.76 11.17
N LEU A 23 0.22 -9.69 10.74
CA LEU A 23 -0.51 -8.43 10.51
C LEU A 23 -0.94 -7.67 11.77
N LYS A 24 -1.06 -8.31 12.95
CA LYS A 24 -1.64 -7.69 14.16
C LYS A 24 -0.78 -7.71 15.45
N PRO A 25 0.52 -7.34 15.44
CA PRO A 25 1.32 -7.34 16.66
C PRO A 25 1.04 -6.12 17.56
N TRP A 26 0.35 -5.08 17.06
CA TRP A 26 0.11 -3.85 17.80
C TRP A 26 -1.37 -3.50 17.85
N GLU A 27 -1.82 -3.06 19.03
CA GLU A 27 -3.15 -2.48 19.21
C GLU A 27 -3.26 -1.13 18.52
N PRO A 28 -4.47 -0.73 18.04
CA PRO A 28 -4.68 0.58 17.45
C PRO A 28 -4.23 1.69 18.41
N TYR A 29 -3.40 2.61 17.93
CA TYR A 29 -2.86 3.74 18.70
C TYR A 29 -1.94 3.37 19.88
N SER A 30 -1.51 2.11 20.01
CA SER A 30 -0.37 1.76 20.85
C SER A 30 0.93 2.08 20.12
N LEU A 31 1.93 2.55 20.88
CA LEU A 31 3.29 2.80 20.40
C LEU A 31 4.29 1.71 20.80
N ASP A 32 3.85 0.63 21.44
CA ASP A 32 4.72 -0.31 22.18
C ASP A 32 5.75 -1.07 21.32
N GLY A 33 5.66 -1.01 19.99
CA GLY A 33 6.69 -1.55 19.10
C GLY A 33 7.23 -0.57 18.07
N ALA A 34 7.09 0.74 18.29
CA ALA A 34 7.75 1.73 17.45
C ALA A 34 9.21 1.82 17.82
N GLU A 35 10.07 1.83 16.81
CA GLU A 35 11.46 2.22 16.96
C GLU A 35 11.53 3.75 17.01
N GLU A 36 11.90 4.30 18.16
CA GLU A 36 11.99 5.75 18.44
C GLU A 36 10.75 6.53 17.98
N PRO A 37 9.55 6.25 18.52
CA PRO A 37 8.34 6.93 18.08
C PRO A 37 8.42 8.43 18.36
N GLU A 38 7.79 9.21 17.47
CA GLU A 38 7.36 10.56 17.80
C GLU A 38 6.24 10.53 18.85
N THR A 39 5.75 11.70 19.23
CA THR A 39 4.56 11.78 20.09
C THR A 39 3.39 10.99 19.48
N LEU A 40 2.52 10.43 20.34
CA LEU A 40 1.36 9.66 19.89
C LEU A 40 0.47 10.47 18.93
N ASP A 41 0.33 11.77 19.17
CA ASP A 41 -0.47 12.65 18.31
C ASP A 41 0.18 12.82 16.93
N THR A 42 1.50 13.01 16.86
CA THR A 42 2.22 13.02 15.58
C THR A 42 2.09 11.70 14.82
N MET A 43 2.16 10.57 15.52
CA MET A 43 1.99 9.24 14.92
C MET A 43 0.56 9.02 14.40
N LYS A 44 -0.45 9.55 15.10
CA LYS A 44 -1.85 9.57 14.63
C LYS A 44 -2.04 10.44 13.39
N ASP A 45 -1.38 11.59 13.33
CA ASP A 45 -1.42 12.47 12.15
C ASP A 45 -0.79 11.78 10.93
N PHE A 46 0.37 11.15 11.11
CA PHE A 46 1.00 10.34 10.08
C PHE A 46 0.10 9.20 9.60
N PHE A 47 -0.59 8.53 10.53
CA PHE A 47 -1.57 7.51 10.18
C PHE A 47 -2.74 8.07 9.38
N ALA A 48 -3.31 9.21 9.79
CA ALA A 48 -4.38 9.88 9.05
C ALA A 48 -3.94 10.25 7.63
N ARG A 49 -2.73 10.81 7.49
CA ARG A 49 -2.10 11.14 6.19
C ARG A 49 -1.88 9.91 5.31
N CYS A 50 -1.32 8.83 5.86
CA CYS A 50 -1.18 7.52 5.17
C CYS A 50 -2.52 7.02 4.62
N ARG A 51 -3.59 7.17 5.39
CA ARG A 51 -4.94 6.75 5.01
C ARG A 51 -5.55 7.65 3.94
N ALA A 52 -5.34 8.96 4.06
CA ALA A 52 -5.80 9.94 3.09
C ALA A 52 -5.18 9.72 1.70
N ILE A 53 -3.88 9.39 1.64
CA ILE A 53 -3.20 9.01 0.39
C ILE A 53 -3.93 7.85 -0.31
N ARG A 54 -4.39 6.86 0.45
CA ARG A 54 -5.11 5.67 -0.07
C ARG A 54 -6.60 5.91 -0.36
N GLY A 55 -7.08 7.15 -0.27
CA GLY A 55 -8.50 7.47 -0.45
C GLY A 55 -9.41 6.93 0.66
N LYS A 56 -8.85 6.42 1.76
CA LYS A 56 -9.60 5.86 2.89
C LYS A 56 -9.79 6.92 3.97
N ALA A 57 -10.65 7.90 3.69
CA ALA A 57 -11.04 8.90 4.69
C ALA A 57 -11.57 8.22 5.97
N THR A 58 -11.32 8.85 7.12
CA THR A 58 -11.67 8.38 8.47
C THR A 58 -13.16 8.46 8.80
N ASN A 59 -14.02 8.82 7.85
CA ASN A 59 -15.46 9.02 8.05
C ASN A 59 -16.31 7.74 7.96
N VAL A 60 -15.70 6.57 7.94
CA VAL A 60 -16.42 5.29 8.00
C VAL A 60 -16.17 4.68 9.37
N THR A 61 -17.22 4.24 10.05
CA THR A 61 -17.13 3.44 11.28
C THR A 61 -16.50 2.11 10.93
N TYR A 62 -15.16 2.05 10.97
CA TYR A 62 -14.45 0.81 10.66
C TYR A 62 -14.66 -0.16 11.82
N THR A 63 -14.90 -1.43 11.49
CA THR A 63 -14.71 -2.51 12.44
C THR A 63 -13.27 -2.44 12.98
N HIS A 64 -13.08 -2.85 14.24
CA HIS A 64 -11.79 -2.78 14.94
C HIS A 64 -10.64 -3.41 14.13
N ASP A 65 -10.93 -4.52 13.46
CA ASP A 65 -9.97 -5.33 12.71
C ASP A 65 -9.32 -4.61 11.49
N PRO A 66 -10.07 -4.02 10.55
CA PRO A 66 -9.50 -3.21 9.47
C PRO A 66 -8.67 -2.01 9.95
N LEU A 67 -9.09 -1.36 11.04
CA LEU A 67 -8.38 -0.22 11.60
C LEU A 67 -7.02 -0.66 12.18
N GLN A 68 -7.01 -1.73 12.97
CA GLN A 68 -5.81 -2.32 13.53
C GLN A 68 -4.83 -2.79 12.45
N ARG A 69 -5.32 -3.45 11.40
CA ARG A 69 -4.50 -3.86 10.24
C ARG A 69 -3.84 -2.65 9.56
N SER A 70 -4.60 -1.56 9.41
CA SER A 70 -4.07 -0.33 8.83
C SER A 70 -3.04 0.32 9.73
N TRP A 71 -3.28 0.36 11.05
CA TRP A 71 -2.34 0.91 12.04
C TRP A 71 -1.03 0.14 12.00
N CYS A 72 -1.08 -1.19 12.08
CA CYS A 72 0.10 -2.04 12.00
C CYS A 72 0.87 -1.86 10.68
N SER A 73 0.17 -1.71 9.55
CA SER A 73 0.83 -1.45 8.26
C SER A 73 1.58 -0.12 8.24
N SER A 74 1.00 0.95 8.80
CA SER A 74 1.69 2.24 8.95
C SER A 74 2.90 2.12 9.87
N PHE A 75 2.77 1.35 10.95
CA PHE A 75 3.81 1.14 11.95
C PHE A 75 5.00 0.34 11.44
N ARG A 76 4.77 -0.72 10.66
CA ARG A 76 5.87 -1.45 9.98
C ARG A 76 6.63 -0.54 9.03
N ARG A 77 5.94 0.35 8.34
CA ARG A 77 6.57 1.28 7.40
C ARG A 77 7.38 2.36 8.13
N TRP A 78 6.90 2.84 9.28
CA TRP A 78 7.68 3.70 10.17
C TRP A 78 8.99 3.01 10.60
N ASN A 79 8.89 1.81 11.18
CA ASN A 79 10.07 1.06 11.63
C ASN A 79 11.02 0.73 10.46
N GLY A 80 10.48 0.35 9.30
CA GLY A 80 11.29 0.10 8.10
C GLY A 80 12.07 1.33 7.65
N ALA A 81 11.40 2.48 7.55
CA ALA A 81 12.06 3.74 7.19
C ALA A 81 13.16 4.12 8.21
N ARG A 82 12.91 3.95 9.51
CA ARG A 82 13.90 4.19 10.57
C ARG A 82 15.13 3.29 10.44
N ARG A 83 14.93 1.99 10.24
CA ARG A 83 16.03 1.02 10.05
C ARG A 83 16.86 1.30 8.80
N GLU A 84 16.23 1.84 7.77
CA GLU A 84 16.90 2.25 6.53
C GLU A 84 17.53 3.66 6.62
N GLY A 85 17.39 4.36 7.76
CA GLY A 85 17.87 5.73 7.92
C GLY A 85 17.11 6.77 7.07
N LEU A 86 15.91 6.43 6.63
CA LEU A 86 15.05 7.27 5.80
C LEU A 86 14.08 8.10 6.65
N PHE A 87 13.83 9.33 6.21
CA PHE A 87 12.82 10.19 6.83
C PHE A 87 11.42 9.78 6.37
N PHE A 88 10.65 9.19 7.29
CA PHE A 88 9.27 8.79 7.03
C PHE A 88 8.39 9.96 6.55
N THR A 89 8.66 11.18 7.02
CA THR A 89 8.00 12.41 6.59
C THR A 89 8.24 12.72 5.12
N SER A 90 9.47 12.57 4.63
CA SER A 90 9.81 12.78 3.22
C SER A 90 9.10 11.77 2.32
N TRP A 91 9.01 10.50 2.75
CA TRP A 91 8.22 9.48 2.05
C TRP A 91 6.73 9.84 1.99
N LEU A 92 6.17 10.36 3.09
CA LEU A 92 4.78 10.80 3.15
C LEU A 92 4.52 11.98 2.20
N GLU A 93 5.38 12.99 2.21
CA GLU A 93 5.25 14.19 1.38
C GLU A 93 5.35 13.85 -0.11
N ASP A 94 6.27 12.98 -0.50
CA ASP A 94 6.36 12.48 -1.89
C ASP A 94 5.07 11.77 -2.30
N ARG A 95 4.55 10.89 -1.44
CA ARG A 95 3.29 10.16 -1.70
C ARG A 95 2.08 11.07 -1.78
N GLU A 96 2.05 12.15 -1.01
CA GLU A 96 0.99 13.16 -1.05
C GLU A 96 1.07 13.99 -2.34
N GLY A 97 2.26 14.45 -2.72
CA GLY A 97 2.48 15.21 -3.95
C GLY A 97 2.27 14.39 -5.21
N ASN A 98 2.61 13.10 -5.18
CA ASN A 98 2.49 12.17 -6.31
C ASN A 98 1.30 11.21 -6.19
N ARG A 99 0.26 11.59 -5.42
CA ARG A 99 -0.89 10.73 -5.13
C ARG A 99 -1.56 10.20 -6.40
N SER A 100 -1.87 11.08 -7.36
CA SER A 100 -2.53 10.70 -8.62
C SER A 100 -1.68 9.74 -9.45
N ASN A 101 -0.36 9.98 -9.54
CA ASN A 101 0.55 9.10 -10.29
C ASN A 101 0.63 7.70 -9.66
N HIS A 102 0.70 7.63 -8.33
CA HIS A 102 0.67 6.35 -7.61
C HIS A 102 -0.65 5.62 -7.78
N ALA A 103 -1.78 6.33 -7.69
CA ALA A 103 -3.10 5.75 -7.92
C ALA A 103 -3.21 5.20 -9.35
N ILE A 104 -2.77 5.94 -10.36
CA ILE A 104 -2.72 5.49 -11.76
C ILE A 104 -1.87 4.22 -11.90
N GLY A 105 -0.71 4.15 -11.24
CA GLY A 105 0.12 2.94 -11.21
C GLY A 105 -0.61 1.71 -10.64
N GLU A 106 -1.35 1.88 -9.54
CA GLU A 106 -2.16 0.80 -8.94
C GLU A 106 -3.33 0.37 -9.86
N TRP A 107 -3.98 1.34 -10.51
CA TRP A 107 -5.02 1.06 -11.52
C TRP A 107 -4.46 0.31 -12.72
N ARG A 108 -3.28 0.68 -13.20
CA ARG A 108 -2.60 -0.03 -14.30
C ARG A 108 -2.33 -1.49 -13.97
N ILE A 109 -1.79 -1.76 -12.77
CA ILE A 109 -1.54 -3.14 -12.32
C ILE A 109 -2.85 -3.93 -12.25
N SER A 110 -3.92 -3.30 -11.77
CA SER A 110 -5.23 -3.93 -11.64
C SER A 110 -5.89 -4.20 -13.01
N TYR A 111 -5.73 -3.28 -13.97
CA TYR A 111 -6.18 -3.46 -15.36
C TYR A 111 -5.39 -4.57 -16.07
N VAL A 112 -4.06 -4.63 -15.90
CA VAL A 112 -3.24 -5.72 -16.43
C VAL A 112 -3.67 -7.06 -15.81
N HIS A 113 -3.99 -7.10 -14.52
CA HIS A 113 -4.51 -8.32 -13.91
C HIS A 113 -5.89 -8.71 -14.47
N LEU A 114 -6.76 -7.74 -14.76
CA LEU A 114 -8.04 -7.97 -15.45
C LEU A 114 -7.85 -8.55 -16.87
N VAL A 115 -6.90 -8.04 -17.66
CA VAL A 115 -6.73 -8.40 -19.09
C VAL A 115 -5.83 -9.62 -19.28
N GLU A 116 -4.68 -9.66 -18.63
CA GLU A 116 -3.66 -10.68 -18.85
C GLU A 116 -3.67 -11.74 -17.74
N GLY A 117 -4.04 -11.35 -16.51
CA GLY A 117 -3.88 -12.20 -15.35
C GLY A 117 -2.47 -12.14 -14.80
N CYS A 118 -2.21 -11.19 -13.91
CA CYS A 118 -0.93 -11.07 -13.21
C CYS A 118 -0.78 -12.15 -12.13
N THR A 119 0.28 -12.96 -12.21
CA THR A 119 0.59 -14.06 -11.26
C THR A 119 0.77 -13.58 -9.82
N LYS A 120 1.45 -12.45 -9.61
CA LYS A 120 1.56 -11.83 -8.27
C LYS A 120 0.21 -11.33 -7.72
N CYS A 121 -0.68 -10.89 -8.60
CA CYS A 121 -2.00 -10.44 -8.17
C CYS A 121 -2.92 -11.63 -7.87
N SER A 122 -2.83 -12.72 -8.63
CA SER A 122 -3.65 -13.92 -8.38
C SER A 122 -3.37 -14.59 -7.04
N GLU A 123 -2.18 -14.39 -6.46
CA GLU A 123 -1.87 -14.86 -5.10
C GLU A 123 -2.60 -14.08 -4.00
N THR A 124 -3.02 -12.84 -4.29
CA THR A 124 -3.55 -11.89 -3.30
C THR A 124 -5.00 -11.51 -3.54
N ARG A 125 -5.52 -11.70 -4.75
CA ARG A 125 -6.87 -11.35 -5.16
C ARG A 125 -7.31 -12.18 -6.35
N ASP A 126 -8.59 -12.54 -6.36
CA ASP A 126 -9.21 -13.15 -7.53
C ASP A 126 -9.23 -12.18 -8.70
N ARG A 127 -9.13 -12.74 -9.90
CA ARG A 127 -9.19 -11.97 -11.14
C ARG A 127 -10.61 -11.40 -11.30
N PRO A 128 -10.78 -10.06 -11.31
CA PRO A 128 -12.09 -9.47 -11.49
C PRO A 128 -12.58 -9.67 -12.92
N SER A 129 -13.89 -9.76 -13.08
CA SER A 129 -14.56 -9.62 -14.36
C SER A 129 -14.59 -8.16 -14.82
N ARG A 130 -14.88 -7.93 -16.11
CA ARG A 130 -15.01 -6.59 -16.70
C ARG A 130 -16.08 -5.75 -15.98
N THR A 131 -17.20 -6.37 -15.64
CA THR A 131 -18.31 -5.70 -14.94
C THR A 131 -17.95 -5.34 -13.50
N GLU A 132 -17.24 -6.21 -12.78
CA GLU A 132 -16.75 -5.91 -11.43
C GLU A 132 -15.72 -4.78 -11.44
N TRP A 133 -14.87 -4.74 -12.46
CA TRP A 133 -13.92 -3.65 -12.68
C TRP A 133 -14.65 -2.31 -12.88
N GLU A 134 -15.64 -2.24 -13.76
CA GLU A 134 -16.42 -1.02 -14.01
C GLU A 134 -17.16 -0.55 -12.76
N HIS A 135 -17.77 -1.46 -12.01
CA HIS A 135 -18.40 -1.15 -10.74
C HIS A 135 -17.40 -0.62 -9.69
N GLN A 136 -16.18 -1.18 -9.62
CA GLN A 136 -15.11 -0.65 -8.76
C GLN A 136 -14.70 0.77 -9.17
N LEU A 137 -14.66 1.06 -10.47
CA LEU A 137 -14.36 2.40 -10.98
C LEU A 137 -15.45 3.41 -10.54
N GLU A 138 -16.71 3.02 -10.48
CA GLU A 138 -17.82 3.88 -10.04
C GLU A 138 -17.79 4.19 -8.53
N LEU A 139 -17.40 3.21 -7.71
CA LEU A 139 -17.38 3.34 -6.25
C LEU A 139 -16.28 4.30 -5.73
N TRP A 140 -15.23 4.54 -6.51
CA TRP A 140 -14.09 5.33 -6.07
C TRP A 140 -14.12 6.74 -6.65
N PRO A 141 -14.17 7.79 -5.80
CA PRO A 141 -14.02 9.17 -6.26
C PRO A 141 -12.63 9.36 -6.85
N ARG A 142 -12.58 9.66 -8.15
CA ARG A 142 -11.35 9.84 -8.95
C ARG A 142 -11.26 11.28 -9.42
N SER A 143 -10.05 11.81 -9.44
CA SER A 143 -9.72 13.04 -10.15
C SER A 143 -9.86 12.87 -11.67
N GLU A 144 -9.95 13.99 -12.38
CA GLU A 144 -10.06 13.97 -13.85
C GLU A 144 -8.83 13.31 -14.51
N VAL A 145 -7.63 13.53 -13.94
CA VAL A 145 -6.39 12.93 -14.42
C VAL A 145 -6.42 11.40 -14.30
N GLU A 146 -6.92 10.87 -13.19
CA GLU A 146 -7.06 9.43 -12.98
C GLU A 146 -8.11 8.83 -13.92
N ARG A 147 -9.23 9.52 -14.15
CA ARG A 147 -10.26 9.11 -15.11
C ARG A 147 -9.71 9.04 -16.53
N GLN A 148 -9.00 10.08 -16.95
CA GLN A 148 -8.42 10.15 -18.30
C GLN A 148 -7.36 9.06 -18.52
N ALA A 149 -6.52 8.78 -17.52
CA ALA A 149 -5.56 7.69 -17.58
C ALA A 149 -6.24 6.32 -17.70
N ILE A 150 -7.28 6.05 -16.92
CA ILE A 150 -8.02 4.77 -16.99
C ILE A 150 -8.73 4.62 -18.34
N CYS A 151 -9.36 5.68 -18.85
CA CYS A 151 -9.98 5.69 -20.17
C CYS A 151 -8.99 5.39 -21.31
N SER A 152 -7.70 5.67 -21.12
CA SER A 152 -6.67 5.35 -22.12
C SER A 152 -6.39 3.86 -22.22
N TYR A 153 -6.55 3.11 -21.12
CA TYR A 153 -6.36 1.66 -21.10
C TYR A 153 -7.41 0.95 -21.95
N ASP A 154 -8.66 1.45 -21.95
CA ASP A 154 -9.76 0.86 -22.72
C ASP A 154 -9.70 1.16 -24.23
N ARG A 155 -8.85 2.10 -24.66
CA ARG A 155 -8.66 2.46 -26.08
C ARG A 155 -7.47 1.76 -26.73
N SER A 156 -6.67 1.04 -25.94
CA SER A 156 -5.44 0.35 -26.38
C SER A 156 -5.74 -1.10 -26.73
#